data_AF-A0A7K5Y8A2-F1
#
_entry.id   AF-A0A7K5Y8A2-F1
#
_cell.length_a   1.000
_cell.length_b   1.000
_cell.length_c   1.000
_cell.angle_alpha   90.00
_cell.angle_beta   90.00
_cell.angle_gamma   90.00
#
_symmetry.space_group_name_H-M   'P 1'
#
loop_
_entity.id
_entity.type
_entity.pdbx_description
1 polymer ?
#
loop_
_entity_poly.entity_id
_entity_poly.type
_entity_poly.pdbx_seq_one_letter_code
_entity_poly.pdbx_strand_id
1 'polypeptide(L)'
;QAALTQPTSVSANVGETVRITCSGLSSGSYVGWYQQKVPGTAPVTVIYANTNRPSDIPSRFSGSKSGTTGTLTITGVQAEDEAVYYCGGYDGS
;
A
#
# COMPACT_ATOMS: atom_id res chain seq x y z
N GLN A 1 15.41 15.19 1.38
CA GLN A 1 14.24 14.30 1.51
C GLN A 1 14.51 13.10 0.61
N ALA A 2 14.69 11.91 1.17
CA ALA A 2 14.80 10.71 0.32
C ALA A 2 13.43 10.47 -0.32
N ALA A 3 13.37 10.41 -1.64
CA ALA A 3 12.13 10.10 -2.35
C ALA A 3 11.81 8.61 -2.16
N LEU A 4 10.57 8.30 -1.79
CA LEU A 4 10.10 6.91 -1.72
C LEU A 4 10.08 6.34 -3.13
N THR A 5 10.45 5.07 -3.27
CA THR A 5 10.46 4.36 -4.55
C THR A 5 9.39 3.27 -4.56
N GLN A 6 8.53 3.29 -5.58
CA GLN A 6 7.54 2.26 -5.87
C GLN A 6 7.72 1.74 -7.30
N PRO A 7 7.31 0.49 -7.59
CA PRO A 7 7.15 0.03 -8.96
C PRO A 7 6.22 0.98 -9.74
N THR A 8 6.56 1.27 -11.00
CA THR A 8 5.73 2.14 -11.86
C THR A 8 4.38 1.51 -12.19
N SER A 9 4.34 0.18 -12.27
CA SER A 9 3.13 -0.61 -12.45
C SER A 9 3.35 -2.03 -11.95
N VAL A 10 2.26 -2.68 -11.56
CA VAL A 10 2.19 -4.13 -11.30
C VAL A 10 0.92 -4.65 -11.96
N SER A 11 0.95 -5.89 -12.43
CA SER A 11 -0.22 -6.56 -13.02
C SER A 11 -0.44 -7.89 -12.31
N ALA A 12 -1.72 -8.25 -12.16
CA ALA A 12 -2.14 -9.54 -11.63
C ALA A 12 -3.51 -9.89 -12.21
N ASN A 13 -3.77 -11.18 -12.38
CA ASN A 13 -5.07 -11.68 -12.79
C ASN A 13 -6.05 -11.71 -11.60
N VAL A 14 -7.34 -11.71 -11.90
CA VAL A 14 -8.38 -11.93 -10.87
C VAL A 14 -8.12 -13.26 -10.15
N GLY A 15 -8.14 -13.22 -8.82
CA GLY A 15 -7.86 -14.37 -7.96
C GLY A 15 -6.39 -14.54 -7.57
N GLU A 16 -5.45 -13.87 -8.24
CA GLU A 16 -4.03 -13.94 -7.90
C GLU A 16 -3.69 -13.10 -6.65
N THR A 17 -2.45 -13.22 -6.20
CA THR A 17 -1.87 -12.37 -5.16
C THR A 17 -0.87 -11.42 -5.76
N VAL A 18 -1.06 -10.11 -5.53
CA VAL A 18 -0.09 -9.08 -5.93
C VAL A 18 0.60 -8.48 -4.71
N ARG A 19 1.87 -8.10 -4.88
CA ARG A 19 2.65 -7.39 -3.87
C ARG A 19 3.19 -6.08 -4.45
N ILE A 20 2.91 -4.98 -3.77
CA ILE A 20 3.41 -3.65 -4.11
C ILE A 20 4.42 -3.25 -3.04
N THR A 21 5.63 -2.87 -3.45
CA THR A 21 6.70 -2.49 -2.52
C THR A 21 6.91 -0.99 -2.52
N CYS A 22 7.36 -0.48 -1.37
CA CYS A 22 7.73 0.92 -1.16
C CYS A 22 9.03 0.98 -0.38
N SER A 23 10.12 1.42 -1.01
CA SER A 23 11.45 1.49 -0.39
C SER A 23 11.90 2.93 -0.16
N GLY A 24 12.91 3.11 0.69
CA GLY A 24 13.42 4.43 1.08
C GLY A 24 12.74 5.02 2.30
N LEU A 25 11.94 4.22 3.04
CA LEU A 25 11.36 4.64 4.32
C LEU A 25 12.46 4.78 5.38
N SER A 26 12.20 5.60 6.40
CA SER A 26 13.04 5.62 7.61
C SER A 26 12.87 4.32 8.39
N SER A 27 13.92 3.86 9.08
CA SER A 27 13.86 2.64 9.91
C SER A 27 12.82 2.77 11.03
N GLY A 28 12.72 3.96 11.64
CA GLY A 28 11.78 4.26 12.73
C GLY A 28 10.37 4.67 12.30
N SER A 29 10.11 4.92 11.01
CA SER A 29 8.80 5.39 10.57
C SER A 29 7.79 4.26 10.41
N TYR A 30 6.51 4.61 10.40
CA TYR A 30 5.45 3.77 9.87
C TYR A 30 5.36 3.89 8.35
N VAL A 31 4.74 2.91 7.71
CA VAL A 31 4.24 3.01 6.34
C VAL A 31 2.72 2.99 6.33
N GLY A 32 2.12 3.88 5.54
CA GLY A 32 0.73 3.85 5.14
C GLY A 32 0.59 3.60 3.64
N TRP A 33 -0.53 3.00 3.24
CA TRP A 33 -0.91 2.70 1.87
C TRP A 33 -2.25 3.32 1.55
N TYR A 34 -2.36 3.91 0.37
CA TYR A 34 -3.54 4.65 -0.09
C TYR A 34 -3.91 4.21 -1.50
N GLN A 35 -5.20 4.02 -1.75
CA GLN A 35 -5.77 3.65 -3.04
C GLN A 35 -6.54 4.83 -3.63
N GLN A 36 -6.21 5.19 -4.87
CA GLN A 36 -6.95 6.17 -5.65
C GLN A 36 -7.50 5.51 -6.91
N LYS A 37 -8.82 5.27 -6.94
CA LYS A 37 -9.49 4.64 -8.08
C LYS A 37 -9.76 5.63 -9.22
N VAL A 38 -10.12 6.87 -8.87
CA VAL A 38 -10.49 7.90 -9.84
C VAL A 38 -9.47 9.03 -9.78
N PRO A 39 -8.77 9.36 -10.88
CA PRO A 39 -7.85 10.49 -10.92
C PRO A 39 -8.53 11.79 -10.46
N GLY A 40 -7.86 12.54 -9.59
CA GLY A 40 -8.38 13.79 -9.04
C GLY A 40 -9.29 13.65 -7.82
N THR A 41 -9.57 12.42 -7.36
CA THR A 41 -10.29 12.17 -6.09
C THR A 41 -9.33 11.98 -4.92
N ALA A 42 -9.83 12.15 -3.69
CA ALA A 42 -9.05 11.89 -2.49
C ALA A 42 -8.71 10.38 -2.40
N PRO A 43 -7.43 10.01 -2.18
CA PRO A 43 -7.06 8.63 -1.92
C PRO A 43 -7.70 8.10 -0.63
N VAL A 44 -8.08 6.82 -0.63
CA VAL A 44 -8.60 6.10 0.52
C VAL A 44 -7.48 5.33 1.19
N THR A 45 -7.36 5.40 2.52
CA THR A 45 -6.38 4.61 3.27
C THR A 45 -6.76 3.12 3.24
N VAL A 46 -5.84 2.27 2.79
CA VAL A 46 -6.04 0.80 2.78
C VAL A 46 -5.26 0.11 3.90
N ILE A 47 -4.07 0.60 4.25
CA ILE A 47 -3.27 0.14 5.39
C ILE A 47 -2.63 1.36 6.06
N TYR A 48 -2.56 1.37 7.38
CA TYR A 48 -1.83 2.36 8.17
C TYR A 48 -0.99 1.67 9.25
N ALA A 49 -0.05 2.40 9.85
CA ALA A 49 0.81 1.92 10.93
C ALA A 49 1.45 0.55 10.63
N ASN A 50 2.00 0.38 9.43
CA ASN A 50 2.59 -0.84 8.88
C ASN A 50 1.61 -1.97 8.54
N THR A 51 0.72 -2.34 9.47
CA THR A 51 -0.07 -3.58 9.41
C THR A 51 -1.57 -3.36 9.64
N ASN A 52 -1.97 -2.19 10.15
CA ASN A 52 -3.34 -1.97 10.55
C ASN A 52 -4.21 -1.67 9.32
N ARG A 53 -5.37 -2.32 9.24
CA ARG A 53 -6.33 -2.17 8.16
C ARG A 53 -7.61 -1.54 8.71
N PRO A 54 -8.15 -0.46 8.11
CA PRO A 54 -9.46 0.05 8.47
C PRO A 54 -10.55 -1.01 8.31
N SER A 55 -11.61 -0.95 9.13
CA SER A 55 -12.63 -2.01 9.22
C SER A 55 -13.48 -2.17 7.96
N ASP A 56 -13.60 -1.11 7.17
CA ASP A 56 -14.30 -1.05 5.88
C ASP A 56 -13.46 -1.55 4.71
N ILE A 57 -12.16 -1.80 4.92
CA ILE A 57 -11.26 -2.33 3.90
C ILE A 57 -11.28 -3.86 3.92
N PRO A 58 -11.48 -4.53 2.76
CA PRO A 58 -11.59 -5.99 2.68
C PRO A 58 -10.40 -6.75 3.28
N SER A 59 -10.69 -7.91 3.87
CA SER A 59 -9.68 -8.74 4.55
C SER A 59 -8.54 -9.23 3.67
N ARG A 60 -8.74 -9.24 2.35
CA ARG A 60 -7.72 -9.53 1.34
C ARG A 60 -6.54 -8.56 1.28
N PHE A 61 -6.69 -7.35 1.81
CA PHE A 61 -5.60 -6.38 1.91
C PHE A 61 -4.80 -6.62 3.20
N SER A 62 -3.48 -6.62 3.10
CA SER A 62 -2.58 -6.67 4.25
C SER A 62 -1.32 -5.87 3.98
N GLY A 63 -0.72 -5.29 5.01
CA GLY A 63 0.56 -4.60 4.89
C GLY A 63 1.61 -5.15 5.82
N SER A 64 2.87 -4.87 5.48
CA SER A 64 4.02 -5.17 6.31
C SER A 64 5.13 -4.14 6.07
N LYS A 65 6.10 -4.11 6.98
CA LYS A 65 7.33 -3.34 6.83
C LYS A 65 8.51 -4.17 7.32
N SER A 66 9.58 -4.21 6.53
CA SER A 66 10.86 -4.81 6.89
C SER A 66 11.97 -3.81 6.60
N GLY A 67 12.71 -3.42 7.64
CA GLY A 67 13.73 -2.38 7.56
C GLY A 67 13.16 -1.07 6.99
N THR A 68 13.62 -0.69 5.80
CA THR A 68 13.23 0.54 5.08
C THR A 68 12.25 0.28 3.93
N THR A 69 11.67 -0.93 3.86
CA THR A 69 10.76 -1.35 2.79
C THR A 69 9.40 -1.77 3.35
N GLY A 70 8.35 -1.08 2.91
CA GLY A 70 6.96 -1.45 3.12
C GLY A 70 6.45 -2.35 1.98
N THR A 71 5.53 -3.26 2.28
CA THR A 71 4.85 -4.10 1.28
C THR A 71 3.35 -4.07 1.52
N LEU A 72 2.56 -3.78 0.48
CA LEU A 72 1.13 -4.05 0.41
C LEU A 72 0.92 -5.39 -0.30
N THR A 73 0.15 -6.28 0.30
CA THR A 73 -0.25 -7.55 -0.30
C THR A 73 -1.76 -7.54 -0.49
N ILE A 74 -2.21 -7.85 -1.69
CA ILE A 74 -3.63 -8.03 -2.03
C ILE A 74 -3.80 -9.47 -2.51
N THR A 75 -4.47 -10.30 -1.71
CA THR A 75 -4.71 -11.72 -2.04
C THR A 75 -6.09 -11.91 -2.67
N GLY A 76 -6.20 -12.67 -3.75
CA GLY A 76 -7.50 -12.81 -4.41
C GLY A 76 -7.95 -11.49 -5.03
N VAL A 77 -7.07 -10.90 -5.84
CA VAL A 77 -7.31 -9.64 -6.55
C VAL A 77 -8.66 -9.66 -7.26
N GLN A 78 -9.40 -8.57 -7.18
CA GLN A 78 -10.67 -8.36 -7.86
C GLN A 78 -10.56 -7.25 -8.90
N ALA A 79 -11.50 -7.17 -9.84
CA ALA A 79 -11.50 -6.13 -10.87
C ALA A 79 -11.57 -4.72 -10.25
N GLU A 80 -12.26 -4.58 -9.11
CA GLU A 80 -12.39 -3.31 -8.40
C GLU A 80 -11.10 -2.88 -7.68
N ASP A 81 -10.08 -3.73 -7.64
CA ASP A 81 -8.77 -3.42 -7.04
C ASP A 81 -7.83 -2.70 -8.04
N GLU A 82 -8.23 -2.55 -9.30
CA GLU A 82 -7.51 -1.74 -10.28
C GLU A 82 -7.56 -0.25 -9.88
N ALA A 83 -6.39 0.30 -9.54
CA ALA A 83 -6.26 1.66 -9.01
C ALA A 83 -4.80 2.11 -9.02
N VAL A 84 -4.57 3.40 -8.76
CA VAL A 84 -3.24 3.88 -8.38
C VAL A 84 -3.05 3.70 -6.88
N TYR A 85 -1.92 3.11 -6.49
CA TYR A 85 -1.55 2.88 -5.09
C TYR A 85 -0.35 3.72 -4.70
N TYR A 86 -0.47 4.44 -3.60
CA TYR A 86 0.59 5.29 -3.04
C TYR A 86 1.01 4.77 -1.68
N CYS A 87 2.30 4.83 -1.38
CA CYS A 87 2.82 4.69 -0.04
C CYS A 87 3.22 6.04 0.55
N GLY A 88 3.19 6.13 1.89
CA GLY A 88 3.71 7.27 2.62
C GLY A 88 4.41 6.82 3.90
N GLY A 89 5.56 7.42 4.20
CA GLY A 89 6.25 7.25 5.47
C GLY A 89 5.91 8.38 6.44
N TYR A 90 5.65 8.06 7.71
CA TYR A 90 5.45 9.05 8.76
C TYR A 90 5.98 8.53 10.09
N ASP A 91 6.49 9.43 10.92
CA ASP A 91 7.03 9.06 12.22
C ASP A 91 5.89 8.83 13.23
N GLY A 92 6.02 7.78 14.03
CA GLY A 92 5.21 7.60 15.22
C GLY A 92 5.79 8.45 16.33
N SER A 93 5.08 9.51 16.73
CA SER A 93 5.44 10.29 17.92
C SER A 93 5.39 9.44 19.18
#